data_AF-A0A1H7NUF6-F1
#
_entry.id   AF-A0A1H7NUF6-F1
#
_cell.length_a   1.000
_cell.length_b   1.000
_cell.length_c   1.000
_cell.angle_alpha   90.00
_cell.angle_beta   90.00
_cell.angle_gamma   90.00
#
_symmetry.space_group_name_H-M   'P 1'
#
loop_
_entity.id
_entity.type
_entity.pdbx_description
1 polymer ?
#
loop_
_entity_poly.entity_id
_entity_poly.type
_entity_poly.pdbx_seq_one_letter_code
_entity_poly.pdbx_strand_id
1 'polypeptide(L)'
;MDSEQMIHPSEEADIDTRTRAEGAFLSMLALRKILQGSLDALKDKPLAELEIAGLATLHKDLGKAVQMILVEEGKVEDALCTQRGGDGIDLDAARAEIGRRLDGIRAHLDAGEISGATGSE
;
A
#
# COMPACT_ATOMS: atom_id res chain seq x y z
N MET A 1 -9.26 -43.47 -12.40
CA MET A 1 -9.00 -42.38 -13.35
C MET A 1 -9.10 -41.12 -12.52
N ASP A 2 -7.97 -40.74 -11.93
CA ASP A 2 -7.89 -39.59 -11.06
C ASP A 2 -7.90 -38.35 -11.94
N SER A 3 -8.99 -37.59 -11.87
CA SER A 3 -9.10 -36.29 -12.51
C SER A 3 -8.23 -35.32 -11.71
N GLU A 4 -6.94 -35.24 -12.03
CA GLU A 4 -6.08 -34.14 -11.61
C GLU A 4 -6.68 -32.85 -12.16
N GLN A 5 -7.34 -32.10 -11.26
CA GLN A 5 -7.80 -30.75 -11.54
C GLN A 5 -6.55 -29.89 -11.79
N MET A 6 -6.27 -29.61 -13.06
CA MET A 6 -5.29 -28.61 -13.43
C MET A 6 -5.86 -27.24 -13.08
N ILE A 7 -5.47 -26.73 -11.93
CA ILE A 7 -5.75 -25.34 -11.54
C ILE A 7 -4.95 -24.46 -12.50
N HIS A 8 -5.64 -23.53 -13.18
CA HIS A 8 -4.98 -22.67 -14.14
C HIS A 8 -4.04 -21.68 -13.39
N PRO A 9 -2.87 -21.31 -13.95
CA PRO A 9 -1.91 -20.42 -13.28
C PRO A 9 -2.49 -19.06 -12.84
N SER A 10 -3.55 -18.60 -13.52
CA SER A 10 -4.31 -17.40 -13.15
C SER A 10 -5.16 -17.58 -11.89
N GLU A 11 -5.69 -18.79 -11.66
CA GLU A 11 -6.51 -19.11 -10.48
C GLU A 11 -5.63 -19.35 -9.25
N GLU A 12 -4.42 -19.91 -9.41
CA GLU A 12 -3.45 -20.06 -8.31
C GLU A 12 -2.97 -18.71 -7.77
N ALA A 13 -2.70 -17.73 -8.66
CA ALA A 13 -2.31 -16.38 -8.27
C ALA A 13 -3.43 -15.62 -7.53
N ASP A 14 -4.68 -15.82 -7.94
CA ASP A 14 -5.86 -15.25 -7.27
C ASP A 14 -6.12 -15.88 -5.89
N ILE A 15 -5.86 -17.18 -5.75
CA ILE A 15 -5.96 -17.88 -4.46
C ILE A 15 -4.86 -17.40 -3.50
N ASP A 16 -3.64 -17.21 -3.99
CA ASP A 16 -2.52 -16.73 -3.18
C ASP A 16 -2.71 -15.28 -2.68
N THR A 17 -3.14 -14.37 -3.57
CA THR A 17 -3.42 -12.96 -3.19
C THR A 17 -4.54 -12.85 -2.15
N ARG A 18 -5.62 -13.60 -2.33
CA ARG A 18 -6.72 -13.67 -1.35
C ARG A 18 -6.27 -14.23 -0.01
N THR A 19 -5.49 -15.30 -0.02
CA THR A 19 -4.96 -15.93 1.21
C THR A 19 -4.07 -14.95 1.97
N ARG A 20 -3.23 -14.18 1.26
CA ARG A 20 -2.40 -13.11 1.85
C ARG A 20 -3.24 -12.00 2.49
N ALA A 21 -4.28 -11.52 1.80
CA ALA A 21 -5.19 -10.50 2.34
C ALA A 21 -5.94 -11.00 3.59
N GLU A 22 -6.46 -12.23 3.55
CA GLU A 22 -7.16 -12.84 4.69
C GLU A 22 -6.23 -13.01 5.91
N GLY A 23 -4.98 -13.44 5.70
CA GLY A 23 -3.97 -13.56 6.77
C GLY A 23 -3.60 -12.22 7.41
N ALA A 24 -3.41 -11.18 6.60
CA ALA A 24 -3.13 -9.82 7.09
C ALA A 24 -4.33 -9.25 7.87
N PHE A 25 -5.56 -9.47 7.38
CA PHE A 25 -6.78 -9.07 8.08
C PHE A 25 -6.95 -9.76 9.44
N LEU A 26 -6.73 -11.07 9.51
CA LEU A 26 -6.76 -11.81 10.79
C LEU A 26 -5.70 -11.30 11.78
N SER A 27 -4.50 -10.98 11.28
CA SER A 27 -3.42 -10.40 12.09
C SER A 27 -3.81 -9.02 12.63
N MET A 28 -4.44 -8.18 11.82
CA MET A 28 -4.99 -6.89 12.24
C MET A 28 -6.05 -7.04 13.34
N LEU A 29 -6.97 -8.00 13.21
CA LEU A 29 -7.99 -8.26 14.24
C LEU A 29 -7.37 -8.68 15.58
N ALA A 30 -6.34 -9.53 15.54
CA ALA A 30 -5.61 -9.93 16.73
C ALA A 30 -4.91 -8.73 17.40
N LEU A 31 -4.24 -7.88 16.62
CA LEU A 31 -3.58 -6.67 17.11
C LEU A 31 -4.59 -5.65 17.69
N ARG A 32 -5.74 -5.47 17.05
CA ARG A 32 -6.82 -4.62 17.57
C ARG A 32 -7.32 -5.11 18.93
N LYS A 33 -7.44 -6.43 19.12
CA LYS A 33 -7.85 -7.02 20.41
C LYS A 33 -6.82 -6.73 21.50
N ILE A 34 -5.53 -6.82 21.18
CA ILE A 34 -4.44 -6.46 22.10
C ILE A 34 -4.51 -4.97 22.47
N LEU A 35 -4.69 -4.10 21.46
CA LEU A 35 -4.84 -2.66 21.65
C LEU A 35 -6.01 -2.33 22.59
N GLN A 36 -7.17 -2.97 22.37
CA GLN A 36 -8.35 -2.78 23.19
C GLN A 36 -8.10 -3.20 24.65
N GLY A 37 -7.48 -4.36 24.87
CA GLY A 37 -7.15 -4.82 26.23
C GLY A 37 -6.20 -3.85 26.96
N SER A 38 -5.22 -3.29 26.25
CA SER A 38 -4.32 -2.27 26.79
C SER A 38 -5.03 -0.95 27.12
N LEU A 39 -6.02 -0.54 26.30
CA LEU A 39 -6.83 0.65 26.57
C LEU A 39 -7.80 0.45 27.75
N ASP A 40 -8.41 -0.72 27.86
CA ASP A 40 -9.30 -1.05 28.97
C ASP A 40 -8.52 -1.05 30.29
N ALA A 41 -7.28 -1.58 30.28
CA ALA A 41 -6.37 -1.55 31.43
C ALA A 41 -5.97 -0.11 31.86
N LEU A 42 -6.05 0.87 30.97
CA LEU A 42 -5.83 2.30 31.28
C LEU A 42 -7.08 2.97 31.81
N LYS A 43 -8.23 2.67 31.21
CA LYS A 43 -9.50 3.34 31.49
C LYS A 43 -9.96 3.14 32.93
N ASP A 44 -9.72 1.95 33.48
CA ASP A 44 -10.24 1.55 34.79
C ASP A 44 -9.27 1.84 35.96
N LYS A 45 -8.08 2.38 35.70
CA LYS A 45 -7.08 2.67 36.73
C LYS A 45 -7.09 4.15 37.17
N PRO A 46 -7.16 4.44 38.48
CA PRO A 46 -6.91 5.78 39.00
C PRO A 46 -5.51 6.25 38.59
N LEU A 47 -5.37 7.52 38.19
CA LEU A 47 -4.08 8.12 37.83
C LEU A 47 -2.99 7.96 38.91
N ALA A 48 -3.38 7.85 40.18
CA ALA A 48 -2.48 7.61 41.31
C ALA A 48 -1.91 6.18 41.37
N GLU A 49 -2.56 5.21 40.71
CA GLU A 49 -2.15 3.79 40.66
C GLU A 49 -1.39 3.45 39.37
N LEU A 50 -1.27 4.42 38.45
CA LEU A 50 -0.48 4.32 37.24
C LEU A 50 0.96 4.71 37.54
N GLU A 51 1.81 3.72 37.85
CA GLU A 51 3.26 3.94 37.87
C GLU A 51 3.73 4.48 36.52
N ILE A 52 4.53 5.56 36.55
CA ILE A 52 5.02 6.26 35.36
C ILE A 52 5.76 5.30 34.40
N ALA A 53 6.52 4.35 34.95
CA ALA A 53 7.21 3.33 34.16
C ALA A 53 6.24 2.34 33.46
N GLY A 54 5.14 1.97 34.14
CA GLY A 54 4.08 1.14 33.57
C GLY A 54 3.31 1.86 32.46
N LEU A 55 3.02 3.16 32.64
CA LEU A 55 2.37 3.99 31.63
C LEU A 55 3.23 4.15 30.38
N ALA A 56 4.53 4.39 30.53
CA ALA A 56 5.46 4.51 29.40
C ALA A 56 5.57 3.20 28.59
N THR A 57 5.60 2.06 29.28
CA THR A 57 5.62 0.74 28.65
C THR A 57 4.35 0.50 27.85
N LEU A 58 3.19 0.80 28.45
CA LEU A 58 1.90 0.62 27.81
C LEU A 58 1.71 1.55 26.60
N HIS A 59 2.18 2.80 26.68
CA HIS A 59 2.18 3.73 25.56
C HIS A 59 3.03 3.21 24.40
N LYS A 60 4.22 2.66 24.69
CA LYS A 60 5.09 2.05 23.69
C LYS A 60 4.44 0.85 23.00
N ASP A 61 3.79 -0.01 23.78
CA ASP A 61 3.14 -1.22 23.24
C ASP A 61 1.89 -0.88 22.43
N LEU A 62 1.12 0.14 22.84
CA LEU A 62 0.05 0.72 22.03
C LEU A 62 0.59 1.27 20.69
N GLY A 63 1.67 2.05 20.73
CA GLY A 63 2.28 2.61 19.52
C GLY A 63 2.74 1.54 18.54
N LYS A 64 3.36 0.46 19.03
CA LYS A 64 3.74 -0.70 18.19
C LYS A 64 2.54 -1.39 17.58
N ALA A 65 1.49 -1.63 18.37
CA ALA A 65 0.29 -2.31 17.88
C ALA A 65 -0.39 -1.50 16.77
N VAL A 66 -0.48 -0.17 16.92
CA VAL A 66 -0.98 0.72 15.86
C VAL A 66 -0.11 0.65 14.61
N GLN A 67 1.21 0.73 14.76
CA GLN A 67 2.13 0.65 13.62
C GLN A 67 1.98 -0.67 12.86
N MET A 68 1.84 -1.80 13.58
CA MET A 68 1.65 -3.11 12.96
C MET A 68 0.29 -3.21 12.25
N ILE A 69 -0.78 -2.64 12.81
CA ILE A 69 -2.09 -2.57 12.16
C ILE A 69 -2.00 -1.85 10.81
N LEU A 70 -1.35 -0.68 10.78
CA LEU A 70 -1.19 0.09 9.53
C LEU A 70 -0.39 -0.66 8.46
N VAL A 71 0.63 -1.43 8.88
CA VAL A 71 1.40 -2.28 7.96
C VAL A 71 0.53 -3.39 7.38
N GLU A 72 -0.28 -4.07 8.21
CA GLU A 72 -1.18 -5.11 7.72
C GLU A 72 -2.31 -4.53 6.84
N GLU A 73 -2.82 -3.33 7.15
CA GLU A 73 -3.79 -2.62 6.33
C GLU A 73 -3.23 -2.33 4.92
N GLY A 74 -1.99 -1.84 4.84
CA GLY A 74 -1.31 -1.65 3.55
C GLY A 74 -1.18 -2.94 2.74
N LYS A 75 -0.82 -4.06 3.38
CA LYS A 75 -0.74 -5.37 2.71
C LYS A 75 -2.10 -5.85 2.18
N VAL A 76 -3.19 -5.58 2.90
CA VAL A 76 -4.54 -5.88 2.43
C VAL A 76 -4.89 -5.03 1.22
N GLU A 77 -4.64 -3.71 1.28
CA GLU A 77 -4.90 -2.78 0.18
C GLU A 77 -4.09 -3.16 -1.07
N ASP A 78 -2.81 -3.48 -0.92
CA ASP A 78 -1.92 -3.93 -1.99
C ASP A 78 -2.47 -5.21 -2.65
N ALA A 79 -2.83 -6.21 -1.85
CA ALA A 79 -3.40 -7.46 -2.36
C ALA A 79 -4.73 -7.24 -3.11
N LEU A 80 -5.59 -6.34 -2.62
CA LEU A 80 -6.84 -5.97 -3.27
C LEU A 80 -6.59 -5.18 -4.57
N CYS A 81 -5.58 -4.32 -4.60
CA CYS A 81 -5.17 -3.57 -5.80
C CYS A 81 -4.67 -4.53 -6.89
N THR A 82 -3.79 -5.47 -6.54
CA THR A 82 -3.32 -6.52 -7.46
C THR A 82 -4.50 -7.36 -7.98
N GLN A 83 -5.43 -7.79 -7.12
CA GLN A 83 -6.62 -8.54 -7.54
C GLN A 83 -7.51 -7.77 -8.53
N ARG A 84 -7.60 -6.44 -8.40
CA ARG A 84 -8.38 -5.58 -9.32
C ARG A 84 -7.67 -5.28 -10.63
N GLY A 85 -6.50 -5.87 -10.87
CA GLY A 85 -5.68 -5.61 -12.06
C GLY A 85 -4.96 -4.25 -12.01
N GLY A 86 -4.84 -3.64 -10.84
CA GLY A 86 -4.21 -2.33 -10.63
C GLY A 86 -2.68 -2.35 -10.59
N ASP A 87 -2.04 -3.48 -10.88
CA ASP A 87 -0.60 -3.69 -10.68
C ASP A 87 0.29 -3.25 -11.87
N GLY A 88 -0.23 -2.43 -12.78
CA GLY A 88 0.51 -2.04 -13.97
C GLY A 88 0.20 -0.64 -14.46
N ILE A 89 1.18 0.26 -14.38
CA ILE A 89 1.31 1.29 -15.41
C ILE A 89 1.44 0.51 -16.72
N ASP A 90 0.50 0.70 -17.64
CA ASP A 90 0.64 0.18 -19.01
C ASP A 90 1.86 0.88 -19.63
N LEU A 91 3.02 0.23 -19.54
CA LEU A 91 4.29 0.77 -19.98
C LEU A 91 4.31 0.95 -21.50
N ASP A 92 3.52 0.17 -22.24
CA ASP A 92 3.39 0.31 -23.68
C ASP A 92 2.53 1.53 -24.02
N ALA A 93 1.42 1.74 -23.33
CA ALA A 93 0.63 2.98 -23.44
C ALA A 93 1.42 4.21 -22.99
N ALA A 94 2.18 4.12 -21.90
CA ALA A 94 3.04 5.19 -21.42
C ALA A 94 4.17 5.49 -22.43
N ARG A 95 4.81 4.46 -22.99
CA ARG A 95 5.82 4.60 -24.05
C ARG A 95 5.22 5.21 -25.31
N ALA A 96 4.04 4.78 -25.73
CA ALA A 96 3.35 5.33 -26.90
C ALA A 96 2.99 6.82 -26.71
N GLU A 97 2.53 7.19 -25.52
CA GLU A 97 2.22 8.59 -25.18
C GLU A 97 3.49 9.46 -25.12
N ILE A 98 4.59 8.95 -24.55
CA ILE A 98 5.89 9.64 -24.57
C ILE A 98 6.35 9.83 -26.02
N GLY A 99 6.23 8.81 -26.86
CA GLY A 99 6.54 8.90 -28.30
C GLY A 99 5.74 10.01 -29.00
N ARG A 100 4.40 10.02 -28.83
CA ARG A 100 3.54 11.07 -29.40
C ARG A 100 3.95 12.48 -28.97
N ARG A 101 4.29 12.68 -27.70
CA ARG A 101 4.73 13.98 -27.19
C ARG A 101 6.07 14.40 -27.79
N LEU A 102 7.02 13.47 -27.90
CA LEU A 102 8.31 13.74 -28.52
C LEU A 102 8.17 14.06 -30.01
N ASP A 103 7.32 13.35 -30.74
CA ASP A 103 7.03 13.62 -32.15
C ASP A 103 6.40 15.01 -32.31
N GLY A 104 5.48 15.40 -31.43
CA GLY A 104 4.91 16.75 -31.40
C GLY A 104 5.96 17.83 -31.14
N ILE A 105 6.86 17.63 -30.17
CA ILE A 105 7.97 18.57 -29.89
C ILE A 105 8.89 18.67 -31.10
N ARG A 106 9.21 17.55 -31.74
CA ARG A 106 10.10 17.51 -32.91
C ARG A 106 9.47 18.20 -34.11
N ALA A 107 8.19 17.98 -34.35
CA ALA A 107 7.43 18.69 -35.38
C ALA A 107 7.38 20.20 -35.11
N HIS A 108 7.26 20.64 -33.85
CA HIS A 108 7.32 22.07 -33.49
C HIS A 108 8.71 22.68 -33.65
N LEU A 109 9.78 21.92 -33.38
CA LEU A 109 11.16 22.35 -33.59
C LEU A 109 11.52 22.42 -35.09
N ASP A 110 11.08 21.44 -35.87
CA ASP A 110 11.29 21.39 -37.33
C ASP A 110 10.43 22.41 -38.08
N ALA A 111 9.26 22.79 -37.52
CA ALA A 111 8.40 23.85 -38.05
C ALA A 111 8.92 25.27 -37.78
N GLY A 112 10.04 25.43 -37.07
CA GLY A 112 10.83 26.66 -37.07
C GLY A 112 10.11 27.91 -36.61
N GLU A 113 9.85 28.04 -35.31
CA GLU A 113 9.75 29.36 -34.67
C GLU A 113 10.20 29.27 -33.20
N ILE A 114 11.46 28.90 -32.99
CA ILE A 114 12.18 29.40 -31.82
C ILE A 114 12.52 30.85 -32.16
N SER A 115 11.66 31.77 -31.71
CA SER A 115 12.01 33.18 -31.55
C SER A 115 13.19 33.26 -30.58
N GLY A 116 14.40 33.17 -31.13
CA GLY A 116 15.64 33.31 -30.40
C GLY A 116 16.00 34.77 -30.24
N ALA A 117 16.24 35.16 -28.99
CA ALA A 117 17.25 36.13 -28.57
C ALA A 117 17.21 37.55 -29.15
N THR A 118 16.89 38.51 -28.28
CA THR A 118 17.84 39.59 -27.97
C THR A 118 17.86 39.84 -26.46
N GLY A 119 18.78 39.18 -25.76
CA GLY A 119 19.47 39.84 -24.67
C GLY A 119 20.79 40.35 -25.23
N SER A 120 20.98 41.68 -25.20
CA SER A 120 22.26 42.36 -24.91
C SER A 120 22.12 43.87 -25.16
N GLU A 121 22.49 44.60 -24.10
CA GLU A 121 22.76 46.04 -23.95
C GLU A 121 21.59 47.02 -23.80
#